data_AF-A0A2M8PKR1-F1
#
_entry.id   AF-A0A2M8PKR1-F1
#
_cell.length_a   1.000
_cell.length_b   1.000
_cell.length_c   1.000
_cell.angle_alpha   90.00
_cell.angle_beta   90.00
_cell.angle_gamma   90.00
#
_symmetry.space_group_name_H-M   'P 1'
#
loop_
_entity.id
_entity.type
_entity.pdbx_description
1 polymer ?
#
loop_
_entity_poly.entity_id
_entity_poly.type
_entity_poly.pdbx_seq_one_letter_code
_entity_poly.pdbx_strand_id
1 'polypeptide(L)'
;MKLKKQLVRFIIVGLIATAIDAIAYSYLIHADLLSPSNAKRVSFVVGSVWAYLMHKFFTFEQKKLRSSEPIRFTIVYLFGWILNSATHDVVLAGTGLESLAFVIATGCSTCSNFVGQKWLVFRIKPQAR
;
A
#
# COMPACT_ATOMS: atom_id res chain seq x y z
N MET A 1 -11.14 14.53 10.49
CA MET A 1 -9.67 14.33 10.39
C MET A 1 -9.20 14.79 9.01
N LYS A 2 -8.17 15.65 8.90
CA LYS A 2 -7.77 16.27 7.62
C LYS A 2 -7.14 15.24 6.66
N LEU A 3 -7.61 15.21 5.40
CA LEU A 3 -7.21 14.26 4.35
C LEU A 3 -5.68 14.14 4.19
N LYS A 4 -4.98 15.28 4.23
CA LYS A 4 -3.52 15.36 4.10
C LYS A 4 -2.78 14.54 5.18
N LYS A 5 -3.28 14.51 6.42
CA LYS A 5 -2.64 13.79 7.53
C LYS A 5 -2.72 12.28 7.34
N GLN A 6 -3.83 11.78 6.78
CA GLN A 6 -4.00 10.36 6.47
C GLN A 6 -3.08 9.92 5.32
N LEU A 7 -2.95 10.75 4.27
CA LEU A 7 -2.03 10.48 3.16
C LEU A 7 -0.57 10.40 3.63
N VAL A 8 -0.15 11.36 4.46
CA VAL A 8 1.21 11.37 5.05
C VAL A 8 1.43 10.13 5.91
N ARG A 9 0.47 9.75 6.76
CA ARG A 9 0.56 8.51 7.56
C ARG A 9 0.64 7.27 6.66
N PHE A 10 -0.13 7.21 5.57
CA PHE A 10 -0.08 6.09 4.62
C PHE A 10 1.32 5.93 4.00
N ILE A 11 1.91 7.03 3.53
CA ILE A 11 3.27 7.02 2.95
C ILE A 11 4.32 6.63 4.01
N ILE A 12 4.22 7.18 5.22
CA ILE A 12 5.12 6.85 6.34
C ILE A 12 5.04 5.35 6.68
N VAL A 13 3.82 4.81 6.78
CA VAL A 13 3.64 3.38 7.07
C VAL A 13 4.20 2.51 5.95
N GLY A 14 3.99 2.88 4.68
CA GLY A 14 4.59 2.19 3.54
C GLY A 14 6.12 2.16 3.64
N LEU A 15 6.74 3.32 3.87
CA LEU A 15 8.20 3.44 4.03
C LEU A 15 8.73 2.60 5.18
N ILE A 16 8.07 2.61 6.34
CA ILE A 16 8.51 1.82 7.50
C ILE A 16 8.32 0.32 7.22
N ALA A 17 7.23 -0.07 6.54
CA ALA A 17 7.03 -1.47 6.17
C ALA A 17 8.13 -1.98 5.23
N THR A 18 8.53 -1.17 4.25
CA THR A 18 9.66 -1.50 3.36
C THR A 18 10.98 -1.55 4.13
N ALA A 19 11.19 -0.65 5.10
CA ALA A 19 12.36 -0.70 5.97
C ALA A 19 12.39 -1.98 6.82
N ILE A 20 11.25 -2.38 7.39
CA ILE A 20 11.12 -3.62 8.18
C ILE A 20 11.36 -4.85 7.30
N ASP A 21 10.82 -4.88 6.08
CA ASP A 21 11.09 -5.94 5.11
C ASP A 21 12.60 -6.03 4.81
N ALA A 22 13.27 -4.91 4.54
CA ALA A 22 14.70 -4.87 4.26
C ALA A 22 15.56 -5.32 5.46
N ILE A 23 15.18 -4.91 6.68
CA ILE A 23 15.85 -5.31 7.93
C ILE A 23 15.64 -6.80 8.18
N ALA A 24 14.40 -7.30 8.05
CA ALA A 24 14.08 -8.72 8.21
C ALA A 24 14.86 -9.56 7.18
N TYR A 25 14.90 -9.12 5.92
CA TYR A 25 15.66 -9.81 4.87
C TYR A 25 17.15 -9.84 5.18
N SER A 26 17.73 -8.71 5.58
CA SER A 26 19.14 -8.63 5.94
C SER A 26 19.46 -9.51 7.13
N TYR A 27 18.59 -9.56 8.13
CA TYR A 27 18.75 -10.40 9.31
C TYR A 27 18.66 -11.90 8.96
N LEU A 28 17.68 -12.31 8.15
CA LEU A 28 17.53 -13.70 7.72
C LEU A 28 18.70 -14.20 6.86
N ILE A 29 19.27 -13.33 6.02
CA ILE A 29 20.46 -13.63 5.20
C ILE A 29 21.71 -13.74 6.09
N HIS A 30 21.94 -12.75 6.97
CA HIS A 30 23.16 -12.71 7.80
C HIS A 30 23.20 -13.82 8.85
N ALA A 31 22.04 -14.29 9.31
CA ALA A 31 21.95 -15.35 10.28
C ALA A 31 21.97 -16.77 9.64
N ASP A 32 22.20 -16.86 8.32
CA ASP A 32 22.33 -18.08 7.50
C ASP A 32 21.20 -19.11 7.71
N LEU A 33 20.04 -18.67 8.19
CA LEU A 33 18.92 -19.55 8.54
C LEU A 33 18.19 -20.08 7.30
N LEU A 34 18.22 -19.35 6.17
CA LEU A 34 17.37 -19.61 5.01
C LEU A 34 18.06 -19.22 3.69
N SER A 35 17.83 -20.02 2.64
CA SER A 35 18.24 -19.68 1.27
C SER A 35 17.66 -18.31 0.84
N PRO A 36 18.36 -17.54 0.00
CA PRO A 36 17.97 -16.15 -0.36
C PRO A 36 16.53 -16.00 -0.85
N SER A 37 16.03 -16.99 -1.60
CA SER A 37 14.66 -17.04 -2.10
C SER A 37 13.62 -17.16 -0.98
N ASN A 38 13.88 -18.00 0.02
CA ASN A 38 12.97 -18.21 1.16
C ASN A 38 13.04 -17.03 2.14
N ALA A 39 14.24 -16.47 2.37
CA ALA A 39 14.42 -15.28 3.18
C ALA A 39 13.62 -14.10 2.63
N LYS A 40 13.61 -13.90 1.31
CA LYS A 40 12.82 -12.85 0.64
C LYS A 40 11.31 -13.03 0.88
N ARG A 41 10.81 -14.26 0.77
CA ARG A 41 9.39 -14.58 0.98
C ARG A 41 8.95 -14.30 2.42
N VAL A 42 9.73 -14.75 3.41
CA VAL A 42 9.40 -14.57 4.83
C VAL A 42 9.44 -13.09 5.19
N SER A 43 10.47 -12.37 4.75
CA SER A 43 10.61 -10.93 5.00
C SER A 43 9.44 -10.14 4.43
N PHE A 44 9.03 -10.48 3.20
CA PHE A 44 7.91 -9.82 2.55
C PHE A 44 6.59 -10.05 3.29
N VAL A 45 6.37 -11.26 3.81
CA VAL A 45 5.21 -11.56 4.65
C VAL A 45 5.24 -10.73 5.93
N VAL A 46 6.39 -10.65 6.62
CA VAL A 46 6.54 -9.86 7.85
C VAL A 46 6.28 -8.37 7.60
N GLY A 47 6.90 -7.80 6.55
CA GLY A 47 6.69 -6.40 6.16
C GLY A 47 5.23 -6.13 5.79
N SER A 48 4.59 -7.04 5.05
CA SER A 48 3.18 -6.92 4.65
C SER A 48 2.22 -6.99 5.84
N VAL A 49 2.48 -7.89 6.81
CA VAL A 49 1.70 -8.00 8.04
C VAL A 49 1.82 -6.73 8.87
N TRP A 50 3.03 -6.20 9.03
CA TRP A 50 3.25 -4.95 9.75
C TRP A 50 2.57 -3.76 9.06
N ALA A 51 2.70 -3.66 7.72
CA ALA A 51 2.01 -2.64 6.93
C ALA A 51 0.49 -2.71 7.17
N TYR A 52 -0.09 -3.91 7.10
CA TYR A 52 -1.52 -4.11 7.34
C TYR A 52 -1.94 -3.61 8.72
N LEU A 53 -1.21 -3.99 9.77
CA LEU A 53 -1.50 -3.56 11.14
C LEU A 53 -1.40 -2.04 11.28
N MET A 54 -0.36 -1.40 10.74
CA MET A 54 -0.19 0.05 10.87
C MET A 54 -1.15 0.86 9.99
N HIS A 55 -1.47 0.39 8.78
CA HIS A 55 -2.53 1.01 8.00
C HIS A 55 -3.86 0.96 8.79
N LYS A 56 -4.17 -0.18 9.39
CA LYS A 56 -5.37 -0.36 10.22
C LYS A 56 -5.40 0.52 11.48
N PHE A 57 -4.36 0.43 12.32
CA PHE A 57 -4.33 1.07 13.64
C PHE A 57 -3.90 2.55 13.59
N PHE A 58 -2.92 2.90 12.76
CA PHE A 58 -2.31 4.23 12.75
C PHE A 58 -2.90 5.15 11.67
N THR A 59 -3.15 4.62 10.47
CA THR A 59 -3.68 5.42 9.34
C THR A 59 -5.18 5.62 9.44
N PHE A 60 -5.93 4.58 9.81
CA PHE A 60 -7.40 4.61 9.84
C PHE A 60 -8.02 4.58 11.24
N GLU A 61 -7.24 4.39 12.31
CA GLU A 61 -7.71 4.40 13.72
C GLU A 61 -8.93 3.46 13.95
N GLN A 62 -9.00 2.34 13.23
CA GLN A 62 -10.11 1.39 13.31
C GLN A 62 -9.86 0.36 14.43
N LYS A 63 -10.67 0.41 15.51
CA LYS A 63 -10.57 -0.52 16.66
C LYS A 63 -11.17 -1.92 16.42
N LYS A 64 -11.91 -2.16 15.32
CA LYS A 64 -12.56 -3.47 15.06
C LYS A 64 -11.81 -4.29 14.01
N LEU A 65 -11.60 -5.57 14.29
CA LEU A 65 -11.05 -6.55 13.34
C LEU A 65 -12.17 -7.04 12.42
N ARG A 66 -12.06 -6.81 11.11
CA ARG A 66 -12.99 -7.36 10.12
C ARG A 66 -12.19 -8.08 9.02
N SER A 67 -12.32 -9.41 8.94
CA SER A 67 -11.57 -10.25 7.98
C SER A 67 -11.83 -9.92 6.50
N SER A 68 -12.85 -9.12 6.17
CA SER A 68 -13.11 -8.68 4.78
C SER A 68 -12.25 -7.49 4.32
N GLU A 69 -11.54 -6.82 5.22
CA GLU A 69 -10.68 -5.66 4.92
C GLU A 69 -9.50 -5.99 3.99
N PRO A 70 -8.69 -7.04 4.21
CA PRO A 70 -7.58 -7.37 3.31
C PRO A 70 -8.05 -7.68 1.89
N ILE A 71 -9.18 -8.37 1.72
CA ILE A 71 -9.75 -8.67 0.40
C ILE A 71 -10.10 -7.37 -0.34
N ARG A 72 -10.74 -6.42 0.36
CA ARG A 72 -11.09 -5.11 -0.24
C ARG A 72 -9.85 -4.28 -0.52
N PHE A 73 -8.84 -4.35 0.33
CA PHE A 73 -7.55 -3.71 0.11
C PHE A 73 -6.92 -4.22 -1.18
N THR A 74 -6.86 -5.54 -1.37
CA THR A 74 -6.35 -6.16 -2.60
C THR A 74 -7.14 -5.72 -3.82
N ILE A 75 -8.48 -5.66 -3.75
CA ILE A 75 -9.33 -5.19 -4.86
C ILE A 75 -9.00 -3.73 -5.23
N VAL A 76 -8.87 -2.85 -4.25
CA VAL A 76 -8.54 -1.43 -4.50
C VAL A 76 -7.12 -1.31 -5.06
N TYR A 77 -6.19 -2.11 -4.56
CA TYR A 77 -4.81 -2.11 -5.03
C TYR A 77 -4.69 -2.60 -6.48
N LEU A 78 -5.42 -3.66 -6.83
CA LEU A 78 -5.55 -4.14 -8.20
C LEU A 78 -6.16 -3.07 -9.11
N PHE A 79 -7.21 -2.39 -8.64
CA PHE A 79 -7.83 -1.30 -9.41
C PHE A 79 -6.87 -0.12 -9.61
N GLY A 80 -6.10 0.24 -8.59
CA GLY A 80 -5.04 1.24 -8.67
C GLY A 80 -3.94 0.85 -9.66
N TRP A 81 -3.58 -0.44 -9.71
CA TRP A 81 -2.61 -0.97 -10.66
C TRP A 81 -3.11 -0.90 -12.11
N ILE A 82 -4.37 -1.28 -12.37
CA ILE A 82 -5.01 -1.14 -13.68
C ILE A 82 -5.06 0.34 -14.10
N LEU A 83 -5.47 1.23 -13.20
CA LEU A 83 -5.47 2.67 -13.45
C LEU A 83 -4.07 3.21 -13.72
N ASN A 84 -3.04 2.73 -13.01
CA ASN A 84 -1.65 3.11 -13.26
C ASN A 84 -1.25 2.74 -14.69
N SER A 85 -1.41 1.47 -15.05
CA SER A 85 -1.05 0.98 -16.38
C SER A 85 -1.81 1.72 -17.49
N ALA A 86 -3.13 1.84 -17.36
CA ALA A 86 -3.96 2.53 -18.36
C ALA A 86 -3.60 4.02 -18.48
N THR A 87 -3.34 4.70 -17.36
CA THR A 87 -2.93 6.12 -17.38
C THR A 87 -1.54 6.28 -18.00
N HIS A 88 -0.63 5.36 -17.71
CA HIS A 88 0.70 5.35 -18.29
C HIS A 88 0.64 5.21 -19.82
N ASP A 89 -0.11 4.22 -20.33
CA ASP A 89 -0.26 3.99 -21.77
C ASP A 89 -0.91 5.19 -22.47
N VAL A 90 -1.96 5.78 -21.89
CA VAL A 90 -2.66 6.95 -22.45
C VAL A 90 -1.76 8.19 -22.48
N VAL A 91 -1.02 8.46 -21.40
CA VAL A 91 -0.15 9.65 -21.31
C VAL A 91 1.09 9.47 -22.18
N LEU A 92 1.65 8.26 -22.24
CA LEU A 92 2.78 7.94 -23.10
C LEU A 92 2.39 8.11 -24.58
N ALA A 93 1.22 7.61 -24.99
CA ALA A 93 0.71 7.78 -26.34
C ALA A 93 0.42 9.25 -26.71
N GLY A 94 0.01 10.07 -25.74
CA GLY A 94 -0.29 11.49 -25.97
C GLY A 94 0.91 12.44 -25.88
N THR A 95 1.93 12.11 -25.08
CA THR A 95 3.05 13.03 -24.79
C THR A 95 4.42 12.54 -25.27
N GLY A 96 4.60 11.23 -25.46
CA GLY A 96 5.88 10.61 -25.81
C GLY A 96 6.96 10.69 -24.72
N LEU A 97 6.64 11.24 -23.53
CA LEU A 97 7.57 11.44 -22.43
C LEU A 97 7.35 10.38 -21.34
N GLU A 98 8.21 9.36 -21.30
CA GLU A 98 8.14 8.27 -20.32
C GLU A 98 8.17 8.76 -18.87
N SER A 99 9.03 9.73 -18.55
CA SER A 99 9.15 10.28 -17.20
C SER A 99 7.86 10.96 -16.72
N LEU A 100 7.19 11.67 -17.63
CA LEU A 100 5.97 12.41 -17.33
C LEU A 100 4.77 11.45 -17.22
N ALA A 101 4.70 10.46 -18.11
CA ALA A 101 3.74 9.36 -18.02
C ALA A 101 3.87 8.60 -16.69
N PHE A 102 5.09 8.29 -16.27
CA PHE A 102 5.35 7.58 -15.01
C PHE A 102 4.88 8.38 -13.78
N VAL A 103 5.18 9.68 -13.72
CA VAL A 103 4.79 10.54 -12.59
C VAL A 103 3.28 10.70 -12.52
N ILE A 104 2.61 10.95 -13.65
CA ILE A 104 1.15 11.11 -13.69
C ILE A 104 0.46 9.79 -13.34
N ALA A 105 0.90 8.67 -13.90
CA ALA A 105 0.31 7.37 -13.65
C ALA A 105 0.49 6.91 -12.20
N THR A 106 1.68 7.15 -11.63
CA THR A 106 1.96 6.89 -10.20
C THR A 106 1.11 7.80 -9.30
N GLY A 107 0.95 9.07 -9.65
CA GLY A 107 0.09 10.02 -8.92
C GLY A 107 -1.38 9.61 -8.96
N CYS A 108 -1.93 9.33 -10.14
CA CYS A 108 -3.32 8.90 -10.34
C CYS A 108 -3.62 7.59 -9.60
N SER A 109 -2.72 6.61 -9.69
CA SER A 109 -2.89 5.34 -8.99
C SER A 109 -2.81 5.50 -7.48
N THR A 110 -1.88 6.30 -6.97
CA THR A 110 -1.74 6.58 -5.53
C THR A 110 -2.97 7.29 -4.98
N CYS A 111 -3.49 8.29 -5.71
CA CYS A 111 -4.73 8.98 -5.35
C CYS A 111 -5.93 8.03 -5.33
N SER A 112 -6.08 7.18 -6.35
CA SER A 112 -7.17 6.20 -6.43
C SER A 112 -7.05 5.12 -5.36
N ASN A 113 -5.84 4.63 -5.09
CA ASN A 113 -5.58 3.70 -3.99
C ASN A 113 -5.97 4.31 -2.65
N PHE A 114 -5.57 5.55 -2.41
CA PHE A 114 -5.92 6.27 -1.18
C PHE A 114 -7.44 6.46 -1.03
N VAL A 115 -8.12 6.91 -2.10
CA VAL A 115 -9.58 7.10 -2.10
C VAL A 115 -10.29 5.77 -1.90
N GLY A 116 -9.91 4.72 -2.63
CA GLY A 116 -10.50 3.39 -2.52
C GLY A 116 -10.28 2.78 -1.14
N GLN A 117 -9.09 2.91 -0.56
CA GLN A 117 -8.84 2.42 0.79
C GLN A 117 -9.69 3.18 1.80
N LYS A 118 -9.80 4.50 1.65
CA LYS A 118 -10.63 5.32 2.54
C LYS A 118 -12.12 5.03 2.44
N TRP A 119 -12.66 4.85 1.23
CA TRP A 119 -14.11 4.77 1.00
C TRP A 119 -14.64 3.34 0.90
N LEU A 120 -13.90 2.42 0.26
CA LEU A 120 -14.32 1.02 0.05
C LEU A 120 -13.81 0.08 1.16
N VAL A 121 -12.55 0.25 1.59
CA VAL A 121 -11.93 -0.64 2.59
C VAL A 121 -12.31 -0.22 4.00
N PHE A 122 -12.00 1.03 4.36
CA PHE A 122 -12.19 1.57 5.70
C PHE A 122 -13.41 2.49 5.78
N ARG A 123 -14.55 2.01 5.27
CA ARG A 123 -15.82 2.72 5.38
C ARG A 123 -16.13 2.96 6.87
N ILE A 124 -15.87 4.17 7.34
CA ILE A 124 -16.31 4.65 8.66
C ILE A 124 -17.83 4.69 8.57
N LYS A 125 -18.50 3.61 9.00
CA LYS A 125 -19.92 3.75 9.33
C LYS A 125 -19.96 4.74 10.50
N PRO A 126 -20.76 5.82 10.41
CA PRO A 126 -21.04 6.59 11.60
C PRO A 126 -21.57 5.59 12.63
N GLN A 127 -20.94 5.54 13.80
CA GLN A 127 -21.51 4.81 14.92
C GLN A 127 -22.90 5.40 15.12
N ALA A 128 -23.93 4.60 14.82
CA ALA A 128 -25.27 4.95 15.20
C ALA A 128 -25.33 4.75 16.72
N ARG A 129 -25.56 5.87 17.42
CA ARG A 129 -25.72 6.09 18.86
C ARG A 129 -24.44 6.12 19.70
#